data_AF-A0AAY5KCP9-F1
#
_entry.id   AF-A0AAY5KCP9-F1
#
_cell.length_a   1.000
_cell.length_b   1.000
_cell.length_c   1.000
_cell.angle_alpha   90.00
_cell.angle_beta   90.00
_cell.angle_gamma   90.00
#
_symmetry.space_group_name_H-M   'P 1'
#
loop_
_entity.id
_entity.type
_entity.pdbx_description
1 polymer ?
#
loop_
_entity_poly.entity_id
_entity_poly.type
_entity_poly.pdbx_seq_one_letter_code
_entity_poly.pdbx_strand_id
1 'polypeptide(L)'
;MKTVALLFFAFVLVYTAPTQNDEYHILRNIINNVSKLLEDPEKLSGIMVPSGFDKSRCISTRPEDFCIAEEILSKINSTKYVIPENILNIGRLLIQYNQFHQTNCTVTLNKDEEQLRDLLKDLGCCAQFKYSRLNHKRMRNS
;
A
#
# COMPACT_ATOMS: atom_id res chain seq x y z
N MET A 1 -59.50 0.78 10.63
CA MET A 1 -58.26 0.54 9.84
C MET A 1 -57.08 0.79 10.76
N LYS A 2 -56.16 -0.17 10.89
CA LYS A 2 -54.99 -0.10 11.77
C LYS A 2 -53.83 0.53 10.99
N THR A 3 -53.41 1.72 11.38
CA THR A 3 -52.20 2.37 10.83
C THR A 3 -50.98 1.79 11.53
N VAL A 4 -50.24 0.96 10.81
CA VAL A 4 -48.92 0.46 11.22
C VAL A 4 -47.90 1.55 10.91
N ALA A 5 -47.33 2.15 11.95
CA ALA A 5 -46.18 3.05 11.81
C ALA A 5 -44.93 2.20 11.57
N LEU A 6 -44.43 2.21 10.34
CA LEU A 6 -43.13 1.65 9.99
C LEU A 6 -42.03 2.62 10.44
N LEU A 7 -41.33 2.28 11.52
CA LEU A 7 -40.07 2.91 11.91
C LEU A 7 -38.98 2.42 10.97
N PHE A 8 -38.57 3.27 10.02
CA PHE A 8 -37.36 3.06 9.24
C PHE A 8 -36.15 3.43 10.12
N PHE A 9 -35.50 2.43 10.70
CA PHE A 9 -34.15 2.60 11.25
C PHE A 9 -33.18 2.70 10.08
N ALA A 10 -32.87 3.93 9.67
CA ALA A 10 -31.73 4.20 8.81
C ALA A 10 -30.45 3.93 9.61
N PHE A 11 -29.85 2.76 9.44
CA PHE A 11 -28.46 2.54 9.79
C PHE A 11 -27.61 3.39 8.84
N VAL A 12 -27.35 4.64 9.23
CA VAL A 12 -26.27 5.43 8.64
C VAL A 12 -24.98 4.71 9.02
N LEU A 13 -24.48 3.88 8.11
CA LEU A 13 -23.08 3.48 8.11
C LEU A 13 -22.28 4.78 8.03
N VAL A 14 -21.85 5.28 9.18
CA VAL A 14 -20.95 6.43 9.29
C VAL A 14 -19.64 5.98 8.66
N TYR A 15 -19.52 6.18 7.34
CA TYR A 15 -18.26 6.05 6.64
C TYR A 15 -17.41 7.23 7.11
N THR A 16 -16.71 7.05 8.24
CA THR A 16 -15.74 8.03 8.70
C THR A 16 -14.67 8.14 7.63
N ALA A 17 -14.58 9.31 6.99
CA ALA A 17 -13.58 9.54 5.97
C ALA A 17 -12.18 9.21 6.55
N PRO A 18 -11.33 8.49 5.81
CA PRO A 18 -9.99 8.15 6.27
C PRO A 18 -9.22 9.40 6.68
N THR A 19 -8.59 9.40 7.86
CA THR A 19 -7.94 10.58 8.42
C THR A 19 -6.45 10.63 8.07
N GLN A 20 -5.85 11.81 8.12
CA GLN A 20 -4.40 11.97 7.94
C GLN A 20 -3.58 11.14 8.95
N ASN A 21 -4.15 10.84 10.13
CA ASN A 21 -3.52 9.97 11.12
C ASN A 21 -3.50 8.51 10.66
N ASP A 22 -4.55 8.05 9.97
CA ASP A 22 -4.62 6.71 9.39
C ASP A 22 -3.58 6.55 8.26
N GLU A 23 -3.44 7.56 7.39
CA GLU A 23 -2.40 7.57 6.34
C GLU A 23 -0.99 7.44 6.94
N TYR A 24 -0.72 8.15 8.03
CA TYR A 24 0.55 8.08 8.76
C TYR A 24 0.83 6.69 9.31
N HIS A 25 -0.17 6.05 9.93
CA HIS A 25 -0.03 4.70 10.46
C HIS A 25 0.17 3.66 9.36
N ILE A 26 -0.52 3.80 8.22
CA ILE A 26 -0.35 2.93 7.06
C ILE A 26 1.09 3.00 6.55
N LEU A 27 1.61 4.20 6.31
CA LEU A 27 3.00 4.39 5.85
C LEU A 27 4.01 3.78 6.83
N ARG A 28 3.83 4.00 8.14
CA ARG A 28 4.68 3.40 9.18
C ARG A 28 4.64 1.87 9.12
N ASN A 29 3.47 1.28 8.92
CA ASN A 29 3.32 -0.17 8.86
C ASN A 29 3.90 -0.77 7.59
N ILE A 30 3.82 -0.07 6.45
CA ILE A 30 4.51 -0.48 5.21
C ILE A 30 6.02 -0.54 5.47
N ILE A 31 6.60 0.53 6.04
CA ILE A 31 8.04 0.59 6.38
C ILE A 31 8.42 -0.57 7.29
N ASN A 32 7.67 -0.82 8.36
CA ASN A 32 7.97 -1.90 9.31
C ASN A 32 7.93 -3.30 8.66
N ASN A 33 6.95 -3.58 7.79
CA ASN A 33 6.85 -4.86 7.11
C ASN A 33 7.98 -5.04 6.08
N VAL A 34 8.31 -3.97 5.34
CA VAL A 34 9.44 -3.98 4.41
C VAL A 34 10.75 -4.24 5.14
N SER A 35 11.03 -3.53 6.24
CA SER A 35 12.26 -3.74 7.03
C SER A 35 12.39 -5.18 7.51
N LYS A 36 11.31 -5.77 8.05
CA LYS A 36 11.30 -7.17 8.49
C LYS A 36 11.61 -8.16 7.36
N LEU A 37 11.13 -7.89 6.15
CA LEU A 37 11.42 -8.73 4.99
C LEU A 37 12.86 -8.59 4.51
N LEU A 38 13.44 -7.39 4.63
CA LEU A 38 14.81 -7.10 4.21
C LEU A 38 15.87 -7.58 5.22
N GLU A 39 15.48 -7.90 6.47
CA GLU A 39 16.34 -8.54 7.48
C GLU A 39 16.75 -9.98 7.10
N ASP A 40 15.89 -10.69 6.37
CA ASP A 40 16.11 -12.06 5.90
C ASP A 40 16.01 -12.15 4.37
N PRO A 41 17.07 -11.73 3.66
CA PRO A 41 17.05 -11.62 2.20
C PRO A 41 16.95 -12.97 1.48
N GLU A 42 17.25 -14.09 2.16
CA GLU A 42 17.15 -15.43 1.56
C GLU A 42 15.71 -15.82 1.25
N LYS A 43 14.74 -15.36 2.05
CA LYS A 43 13.31 -15.56 1.80
C LYS A 43 12.82 -14.89 0.52
N LEU A 44 13.60 -13.96 -0.04
CA LEU A 44 13.24 -13.15 -1.20
C LEU A 44 14.05 -13.50 -2.45
N SER A 45 15.17 -14.22 -2.31
CA SER A 45 16.19 -14.36 -3.37
C SER A 45 15.71 -15.09 -4.62
N GLY A 46 14.66 -15.90 -4.51
CA GLY A 46 14.08 -16.65 -5.63
C GLY A 46 12.83 -16.03 -6.25
N ILE A 47 12.30 -14.93 -5.69
CA ILE A 47 11.02 -14.36 -6.13
C ILE A 47 11.27 -13.24 -7.14
N MET A 48 10.94 -13.53 -8.39
CA MET A 48 10.93 -12.56 -9.48
C MET A 48 9.53 -11.96 -9.64
N VAL A 49 9.48 -10.64 -9.87
CA VAL A 49 8.25 -9.88 -10.08
C VAL A 49 8.41 -8.96 -11.28
N PRO A 50 7.32 -8.57 -11.96
CA PRO A 50 7.39 -7.54 -13.00
C PRO A 50 8.05 -6.27 -12.47
N SER A 51 9.02 -5.75 -13.21
CA SER A 51 9.61 -4.44 -12.96
C SER A 51 8.58 -3.34 -13.26
N GLY A 52 8.78 -2.14 -12.70
CA GLY A 52 7.95 -0.98 -13.08
C GLY A 52 7.66 -0.01 -11.94
N PHE A 53 7.92 -0.41 -10.69
CA PHE A 53 7.97 0.53 -9.58
C PHE A 53 9.20 1.43 -9.72
N ASP A 54 8.99 2.75 -9.76
CA ASP A 54 10.07 3.74 -9.86
C ASP A 54 10.11 4.57 -8.57
N LYS A 55 11.15 4.35 -7.75
CA LYS A 55 11.36 5.11 -6.51
C LYS A 55 11.45 6.62 -6.76
N SER A 56 12.15 7.05 -7.81
CA SER A 56 12.38 8.47 -8.09
C SER A 56 11.06 9.15 -8.44
N ARG A 57 10.25 8.49 -9.28
CA ARG A 57 8.88 8.92 -9.58
C ARG A 57 8.06 8.97 -8.30
N CYS A 58 8.08 7.89 -7.51
CA CYS A 58 7.31 7.77 -6.27
C CYS A 58 7.61 8.88 -5.27
N ILE A 59 8.88 9.28 -5.13
CA ILE A 59 9.30 10.38 -4.27
C ILE A 59 8.78 11.73 -4.81
N SER A 60 8.87 11.95 -6.13
CA SER A 60 8.58 13.21 -6.81
C SER A 60 7.09 13.53 -7.02
N THR A 61 6.25 12.54 -7.34
CA THR A 61 4.82 12.73 -7.70
C THR A 61 3.86 12.47 -6.52
N ARG A 62 2.56 12.72 -6.73
CA ARG A 62 1.47 12.16 -5.90
C ARG A 62 1.25 10.68 -6.29
N PRO A 63 0.62 9.84 -5.45
CA PRO A 63 1.06 8.48 -5.09
C PRO A 63 0.66 7.34 -6.04
N GLU A 64 0.65 7.60 -7.34
CA GLU A 64 0.35 6.62 -8.38
C GLU A 64 1.27 5.37 -8.30
N ASP A 65 2.49 5.53 -7.78
CA ASP A 65 3.46 4.43 -7.64
C ASP A 65 3.12 3.40 -6.55
N PHE A 66 2.36 3.77 -5.50
CA PHE A 66 1.91 2.79 -4.50
C PHE A 66 0.92 1.80 -5.10
N CYS A 67 0.17 2.23 -6.12
CA CYS A 67 -0.72 1.34 -6.83
C CYS A 67 0.01 0.43 -7.84
N ILE A 68 1.11 0.89 -8.45
CA ILE A 68 1.98 0.01 -9.23
C ILE A 68 2.55 -1.11 -8.34
N ALA A 69 3.07 -0.75 -7.17
CA ALA A 69 3.54 -1.75 -6.20
C ALA A 69 2.42 -2.71 -5.77
N GLU A 70 1.21 -2.20 -5.54
CA GLU A 70 0.05 -3.03 -5.20
C GLU A 70 -0.24 -4.07 -6.28
N GLU A 71 -0.34 -3.64 -7.53
CA GLU A 71 -0.63 -4.52 -8.67
C GLU A 71 0.47 -5.58 -8.86
N ILE A 72 1.73 -5.19 -8.71
CA ILE A 72 2.85 -6.13 -8.82
C ILE A 72 2.78 -7.18 -7.71
N LEU A 73 2.56 -6.76 -6.46
CA LEU A 73 2.51 -7.67 -5.31
C LEU A 73 1.26 -8.58 -5.34
N SER A 74 0.13 -8.10 -5.84
CA SER A 74 -1.12 -8.88 -5.93
C SER A 74 -1.02 -10.03 -6.95
N LYS A 75 -0.15 -9.92 -7.95
CA LYS A 75 0.06 -10.94 -8.99
C LYS A 75 1.25 -11.86 -8.75
N ILE A 76 1.90 -11.78 -7.59
CA ILE A 76 2.92 -12.78 -7.24
C ILE A 76 2.27 -14.16 -7.26
N ASN A 77 2.85 -15.06 -8.05
CA ASN A 77 2.29 -16.38 -8.24
C ASN A 77 2.45 -17.24 -6.97
N SER A 78 1.37 -17.35 -6.19
CA SER A 78 1.29 -18.13 -4.97
C SER A 78 1.41 -19.64 -5.17
N THR A 79 1.26 -20.13 -6.41
CA THR A 79 1.51 -21.55 -6.75
C THR A 79 2.98 -21.84 -7.02
N LYS A 80 3.76 -20.81 -7.37
CA LYS A 80 5.20 -20.93 -7.65
C LYS A 80 6.08 -20.60 -6.44
N TYR A 81 5.62 -19.67 -5.59
CA TYR A 81 6.41 -19.15 -4.48
C TYR A 81 5.65 -19.27 -3.15
N VAL A 82 6.39 -19.58 -2.09
CA VAL A 82 5.89 -19.41 -0.72
C VAL A 82 5.95 -17.92 -0.39
N ILE A 83 4.79 -17.25 -0.44
CA ILE A 83 4.71 -15.80 -0.21
C ILE A 83 4.77 -15.52 1.30
N PRO A 84 5.76 -14.74 1.78
CA PRO A 84 5.82 -14.34 3.18
C PRO A 84 4.58 -13.53 3.60
N GLU A 85 4.08 -13.73 4.83
CA GLU A 85 2.90 -13.02 5.35
C GLU A 85 3.06 -11.50 5.28
N ASN A 86 4.26 -10.97 5.53
CA ASN A 86 4.54 -9.55 5.45
C ASN A 86 4.29 -8.97 4.04
N ILE A 87 4.46 -9.75 2.96
CA ILE A 87 4.13 -9.30 1.59
C ILE A 87 2.62 -9.12 1.44
N LEU A 88 1.83 -10.08 1.95
CA LEU A 88 0.37 -9.99 1.93
C LEU A 88 -0.12 -8.79 2.75
N ASN A 89 0.51 -8.54 3.91
CA ASN A 89 0.21 -7.39 4.75
C ASN A 89 0.58 -6.07 4.06
N ILE A 90 1.71 -6.00 3.36
CA ILE A 90 2.06 -4.85 2.52
C ILE A 90 0.98 -4.63 1.46
N GLY A 91 0.57 -5.65 0.71
CA GLY A 91 -0.47 -5.52 -0.31
C GLY A 91 -1.77 -4.92 0.23
N ARG A 92 -2.24 -5.38 1.40
CA ARG A 92 -3.41 -4.81 2.08
C ARG A 92 -3.22 -3.34 2.48
N LEU A 93 -2.04 -2.98 2.98
CA LEU A 93 -1.72 -1.61 3.36
C LEU A 93 -1.62 -0.69 2.14
N LEU A 94 -1.13 -1.19 0.99
CA LEU A 94 -1.11 -0.45 -0.26
C LEU A 94 -2.54 -0.16 -0.76
N ILE A 95 -3.45 -1.13 -0.70
CA ILE A 95 -4.88 -0.93 -1.01
C ILE A 95 -5.47 0.18 -0.13
N GLN A 96 -5.22 0.12 1.19
CA GLN A 96 -5.69 1.15 2.12
C GLN A 96 -5.08 2.51 1.80
N TYR A 97 -3.78 2.58 1.52
CA TYR A 97 -3.11 3.81 1.14
C TYR A 97 -3.71 4.43 -0.13
N ASN A 98 -4.00 3.60 -1.14
CA ASN A 98 -4.59 4.03 -2.42
C ASN A 98 -6.00 4.62 -2.24
N GLN A 99 -6.72 4.31 -1.15
CA GLN A 99 -8.02 4.94 -0.86
C GLN A 99 -7.90 6.42 -0.47
N PHE A 100 -6.78 6.84 0.12
CA PHE A 100 -6.51 8.26 0.43
C PHE A 100 -6.20 9.06 -0.84
N HIS A 101 -5.80 8.36 -1.89
CA HIS A 101 -5.28 8.95 -3.12
C HIS A 101 -5.85 8.21 -4.31
N GLN A 102 -7.17 8.33 -4.47
CA GLN A 102 -7.88 7.71 -5.57
C GLN A 102 -7.24 8.11 -6.90
N THR A 103 -6.63 7.12 -7.55
CA THR A 103 -6.05 7.24 -8.88
C THR A 103 -6.77 6.23 -9.77
N ASN A 104 -6.98 6.58 -11.04
CA ASN A 104 -7.39 5.60 -12.06
C ASN A 104 -6.17 4.74 -12.38
N CYS A 105 -5.86 3.83 -11.47
CA CYS A 105 -4.67 3.03 -11.53
C CYS A 105 -4.88 1.86 -12.50
N THR A 106 -4.69 2.15 -13.78
CA THR A 106 -4.61 1.11 -14.82
C THR A 106 -3.13 0.81 -15.06
N VAL A 107 -2.62 -0.22 -14.39
CA VAL A 107 -1.22 -0.62 -14.49
C VAL A 107 -1.06 -1.68 -15.57
N THR A 108 -0.29 -1.36 -16.60
CA THR A 108 0.21 -2.38 -17.52
C THR A 108 1.53 -2.88 -16.96
N LEU A 109 1.58 -4.16 -16.56
CA LEU A 109 2.79 -4.76 -16.02
C LEU A 109 3.83 -4.97 -17.12
N ASN A 110 5.08 -4.65 -16.80
CA ASN A 110 6.18 -4.87 -17.72
C ASN A 110 6.44 -6.37 -17.91
N LYS A 111 7.05 -6.71 -19.05
CA LYS A 111 7.54 -8.06 -19.33
C LYS A 111 8.88 -8.34 -18.64
N ASP A 112 9.66 -7.29 -18.41
CA ASP A 112 10.94 -7.39 -17.72
C ASP A 112 10.69 -7.62 -16.23
N GLU A 113 11.47 -8.53 -15.64
CA GLU A 113 11.36 -8.89 -14.23
C GLU A 113 12.53 -8.32 -13.41
N GLU A 114 12.26 -8.04 -12.14
CA GLU A 114 13.25 -7.70 -11.13
C GLU A 114 13.11 -8.61 -9.90
N GLN A 115 14.14 -8.63 -9.05
CA GLN A 115 14.02 -9.34 -7.77
C GLN A 115 13.01 -8.60 -6.89
N LEU A 116 12.11 -9.34 -6.23
CA LEU A 116 11.17 -8.78 -5.26
C LEU A 116 11.88 -7.93 -4.19
N ARG A 117 13.10 -8.32 -3.81
CA ARG A 117 13.93 -7.56 -2.87
C ARG A 117 14.19 -6.13 -3.34
N ASP A 118 14.42 -5.91 -4.63
CA ASP A 118 14.74 -4.58 -5.14
C ASP A 118 13.49 -3.69 -5.19
N LEU A 119 12.33 -4.24 -5.61
CA LEU A 119 11.03 -3.59 -5.46
C LEU A 119 10.77 -3.19 -4.00
N LEU A 120 11.01 -4.10 -3.04
CA LEU A 120 10.76 -3.83 -1.62
C LEU A 120 11.67 -2.73 -1.06
N LYS A 121 12.95 -2.68 -1.44
CA LYS A 121 13.84 -1.59 -1.04
C LYS A 121 13.32 -0.25 -1.54
N ASP A 122 12.96 -0.19 -2.82
CA ASP A 122 12.51 1.04 -3.45
C ASP A 122 11.16 1.50 -2.87
N LEU A 123 10.24 0.55 -2.62
CA LEU A 123 8.98 0.81 -1.91
C LEU A 123 9.22 1.34 -0.50
N GLY A 124 10.12 0.71 0.26
CA GLY A 124 10.50 1.13 1.61
C GLY A 124 11.05 2.56 1.63
N CYS A 125 11.96 2.88 0.70
CA CYS A 125 12.49 4.24 0.55
C CYS A 125 11.38 5.25 0.25
N CYS A 126 10.47 4.94 -0.67
CA CYS A 126 9.37 5.84 -0.99
C CYS A 126 8.42 6.04 0.20
N ALA A 127 8.03 4.96 0.89
CA ALA A 127 7.18 5.01 2.08
C ALA A 127 7.83 5.85 3.19
N GLN A 128 9.13 5.70 3.42
CA GLN A 128 9.87 6.49 4.39
C GLN A 128 9.91 7.97 4.03
N PHE A 129 10.10 8.31 2.75
CA PHE A 129 10.04 9.69 2.29
C PHE A 129 8.66 10.33 2.51
N LYS A 130 7.58 9.63 2.11
CA LYS A 130 6.19 10.11 2.30
C LYS A 130 5.86 10.24 3.79
N TYR A 131 6.25 9.28 4.60
CA TYR A 131 6.08 9.30 6.06
C TYR A 131 6.75 10.53 6.69
N SER A 132 8.01 10.79 6.37
CA SER A 132 8.75 11.95 6.89
C SER A 132 8.08 13.27 6.50
N ARG A 133 7.60 13.38 5.26
CA ARG A 133 6.88 14.58 4.79
C ARG A 133 5.55 14.77 5.53
N LEU A 134 4.82 13.69 5.79
CA LEU A 134 3.56 13.73 6.51
C LEU A 134 3.76 14.08 7.99
N ASN A 135 4.76 13.49 8.63
CA ASN A 135 5.13 13.76 10.01
C ASN A 135 5.51 15.24 10.21
N HIS A 136 6.30 15.80 9.30
CA HIS A 136 6.68 17.22 9.34
C HIS A 136 5.47 18.15 9.24
N LYS A 137 4.50 17.83 8.38
CA LYS A 137 3.23 18.58 8.31
C LYS A 137 2.45 18.48 9.62
N ARG A 138 2.38 17.29 10.22
CA ARG A 138 1.67 17.05 11.49
C ARG A 138 2.26 17.88 12.62
N MET A 139 3.59 17.93 12.74
CA MET A 139 4.29 18.72 13.77
C MET A 139 4.10 20.24 13.61
N ARG A 140 3.93 20.74 12.38
CA ARG A 140 3.66 22.18 12.15
C ARG A 140 2.23 22.61 12.52
N ASN A 141 1.29 21.67 12.49
CA ASN A 141 -0.14 21.92 12.70
C ASN A 141 -0.62 21.54 14.11
N SER A 142 0.29 21.11 14.99
CA SER A 142 0.04 20.78 16.41
C SER A 142 0.53 21.93 17.29
#